data_AF-A0Y3X3-F1
#
_entry.id   AF-A0Y3X3-F1
#
_cell.length_a   1.000
_cell.length_b   1.000
_cell.length_c   1.000
_cell.angle_alpha   90.00
_cell.angle_beta   90.00
_cell.angle_gamma   90.00
#
_symmetry.space_group_name_H-M   'P 1'
#
loop_
_entity.id
_entity.type
_entity.pdbx_description
1 polymer ?
#
loop_
_entity_poly.entity_id
_entity_poly.type
_entity_poly.pdbx_seq_one_letter_code
_entity_poly.pdbx_strand_id
1 'polypeptide(L)' 'MRKYLTKYFSLAIGVGAGTAIYQYFINSTDAFDFYKPIFIALVTFVILSIYSAVKHQKSN' A
#
# COMPACT_ATOMS: atom_id res chain seq x y z
N MET A 1 4.48 18.73 0.77
CA MET A 1 4.10 17.59 1.65
C MET A 1 2.74 16.96 1.26
N ARG A 2 1.62 17.70 1.24
CA ARG A 2 0.27 17.14 0.95
C ARG A 2 0.15 16.34 -0.35
N LYS A 3 0.74 16.81 -1.46
CA LYS A 3 0.66 16.14 -2.79
C LYS A 3 1.39 14.78 -2.84
N TYR A 4 2.45 14.63 -2.05
CA TYR A 4 3.20 13.38 -1.96
C TYR A 4 2.49 12.37 -1.07
N LEU A 5 1.96 12.84 0.07
CA LEU A 5 1.16 12.02 0.96
C LEU A 5 -0.07 11.42 0.26
N THR A 6 -0.81 12.23 -0.52
CA THR A 6 -1.96 11.73 -1.29
C THR A 6 -1.54 10.77 -2.40
N LYS A 7 -0.41 11.01 -3.08
CA LYS A 7 0.12 10.08 -4.09
C LYS A 7 0.46 8.71 -3.50
N TYR A 8 1.16 8.67 -2.37
CA TYR A 8 1.55 7.41 -1.74
C TYR A 8 0.36 6.70 -1.10
N PHE A 9 -0.63 7.44 -0.61
CA PHE A 9 -1.90 6.89 -0.14
C PHE A 9 -2.65 6.18 -1.27
N SER A 10 -2.84 6.83 -2.42
CA SER A 10 -3.48 6.20 -3.58
C SER A 10 -2.73 4.95 -4.06
N LEU A 11 -1.39 4.98 -4.03
CA LEU A 11 -0.56 3.84 -4.42
C LEU A 11 -0.73 2.66 -3.46
N ALA A 12 -0.74 2.92 -2.15
CA ALA A 12 -0.98 1.92 -1.12
C ALA A 12 -2.37 1.28 -1.24
N ILE A 13 -3.42 2.09 -1.52
CA ILE A 13 -4.77 1.58 -1.81
C ILE A 13 -4.75 0.65 -3.03
N GLY A 14 -4.05 1.05 -4.11
CA GLY A 14 -3.90 0.21 -5.30
C GLY A 14 -3.23 -1.14 -5.01
N VAL A 15 -2.19 -1.15 -4.17
CA VAL A 15 -1.52 -2.40 -3.76
C VAL A 15 -2.46 -3.28 -2.92
N GLY A 16 -3.20 -2.71 -1.98
CA GLY A 16 -4.21 -3.44 -1.20
C GLY A 16 -5.31 -4.04 -2.08
N ALA A 17 -5.87 -3.24 -2.99
CA ALA A 17 -6.90 -3.69 -3.93
C ALA A 17 -6.37 -4.79 -4.86
N GLY A 18 -5.16 -4.64 -5.40
CA GLY A 18 -4.52 -5.67 -6.20
C GLY A 18 -4.29 -6.97 -5.42
N THR A 19 -3.94 -6.87 -4.14
CA THR A 19 -3.80 -8.05 -3.27
C THR A 19 -5.14 -8.75 -3.04
N ALA A 20 -6.21 -7.99 -2.82
CA ALA A 20 -7.56 -8.56 -2.67
C ALA A 20 -8.02 -9.27 -3.96
N ILE A 21 -7.79 -8.64 -5.12
CA ILE A 21 -8.10 -9.22 -6.44
C ILE A 21 -7.28 -10.51 -6.64
N TYR A 22 -5.99 -10.49 -6.35
CA TYR A 22 -5.13 -11.67 -6.46
C TYR A 22 -5.62 -12.82 -5.57
N GLN A 23 -5.96 -12.52 -4.31
CA GLN A 23 -6.48 -13.53 -3.40
C GLN A 23 -7.82 -14.10 -3.87
N TYR A 24 -8.73 -13.25 -4.34
CA TYR A 24 -10.06 -13.68 -4.75
C TYR A 24 -10.08 -14.48 -6.06
N PHE A 25 -9.30 -14.06 -7.06
CA PHE A 25 -9.35 -14.67 -8.40
C PHE A 25 -8.25 -15.72 -8.66
N ILE A 26 -7.09 -15.59 -8.02
CA ILE A 26 -5.91 -16.42 -8.33
C ILE A 26 -5.60 -17.39 -7.18
N ASN A 27 -5.71 -16.94 -5.93
CA ASN A 27 -5.49 -17.79 -4.75
C ASN A 27 -6.81 -18.18 -4.06
N SER A 28 -7.80 -18.58 -4.85
CA SER A 28 -9.19 -18.85 -4.42
C SER A 28 -9.37 -20.17 -3.66
N THR A 29 -8.29 -20.94 -3.49
CA THR A 29 -8.30 -22.21 -2.76
C THR A 29 -8.44 -22.00 -1.25
N ASP A 30 -8.02 -20.84 -0.76
CA ASP A 30 -8.13 -20.43 0.64
C ASP A 30 -9.35 -19.52 0.87
N ALA A 31 -9.89 -19.52 2.08
CA ALA A 31 -10.91 -18.55 2.47
C ALA A 31 -10.38 -17.12 2.27
N PHE A 32 -11.23 -16.23 1.75
CA PHE A 32 -10.84 -14.85 1.51
C PHE A 32 -10.59 -14.12 2.83
N ASP A 33 -9.33 -13.76 3.08
CA ASP A 33 -8.90 -13.00 4.25
C ASP A 33 -8.91 -11.50 3.91
N PHE A 34 -9.96 -10.80 4.36
CA PHE A 34 -10.13 -9.37 4.15
C PHE A 34 -9.07 -8.51 4.87
N TYR A 35 -8.47 -9.00 5.95
CA TYR A 35 -7.49 -8.23 6.72
C TYR A 35 -6.13 -8.18 6.03
N LYS A 36 -5.77 -9.23 5.29
CA LYS A 36 -4.52 -9.32 4.54
C LYS A 36 -4.30 -8.16 3.55
N PRO A 37 -5.23 -7.85 2.62
CA PRO A 37 -5.06 -6.71 1.71
C PRO A 37 -5.06 -5.35 2.43
N ILE A 38 -5.81 -5.19 3.52
CA ILE A 38 -5.80 -3.97 4.35
C ILE A 38 -4.44 -3.77 5.01
N PHE A 39 -3.92 -4.82 5.64
CA PHE A 39 -2.62 -4.81 6.30
C PHE A 39 -1.50 -4.48 5.30
N ILE A 40 -1.53 -5.11 4.12
CA ILE A 40 -0.55 -4.84 3.05
C ILE A 40 -0.64 -3.38 2.58
N ALA A 41 -1.84 -2.81 2.44
CA ALA A 41 -1.99 -1.40 2.08
C ALA A 41 -1.38 -0.48 3.16
N LEU A 42 -1.66 -0.73 4.44
CA LEU A 42 -1.13 0.06 5.56
C LEU A 42 0.40 0.01 5.61
N VAL A 43 0.98 -1.19 5.54
CA VAL A 43 2.45 -1.37 5.55
C VAL A 43 3.08 -0.66 4.36
N THR A 44 2.50 -0.81 3.16
CA THR A 44 2.96 -0.12 1.95
C THR A 44 2.94 1.39 2.12
N PHE A 45 1.87 1.95 2.70
CA PHE A 45 1.75 3.38 2.94
C PHE A 45 2.82 3.90 3.92
N VAL A 46 3.06 3.17 5.01
CA VAL A 46 4.09 3.52 6.01
C VAL A 46 5.47 3.54 5.37
N ILE A 47 5.84 2.49 4.63
CA ILE A 47 7.15 2.39 3.96
C ILE A 47 7.34 3.54 2.96
N LEU A 48 6.32 3.81 2.13
CA LEU A 48 6.39 4.89 1.14
C LEU A 48 6.47 6.27 1.78
N SER A 49 5.80 6.47 2.92
CA SER A 49 5.84 7.71 3.69
C SER A 49 7.22 7.94 4.29
N ILE A 50 7.84 6.92 4.88
CA ILE A 50 9.22 6.97 5.40
C ILE A 50 10.19 7.26 4.26
N TYR A 51 10.09 6.52 3.15
CA TYR A 51 10.93 6.75 1.97
C TYR A 51 10.82 8.19 1.46
N SER A 52 9.59 8.71 1.37
CA SER A 52 9.38 10.10 0.95
C SER A 52 9.99 11.11 1.93
N ALA A 53 9.87 10.87 3.24
CA ALA A 53 10.43 11.75 4.27
C ALA A 53 11.96 11.78 4.21
N VAL A 54 12.60 10.61 4.12
CA VAL A 54 14.06 10.46 3.98
C VAL A 54 14.56 11.10 2.68
N LYS A 55 13.86 10.86 1.57
CA LYS A 55 14.20 11.46 0.27
C LYS A 55 14.09 12.99 0.30
N HIS A 56 13.07 13.53 0.98
CA HIS A 56 12.94 14.98 1.14
C HIS A 56 14.07 15.57 2.00
N GLN A 57 14.55 14.88 3.03
CA GLN A 57 15.71 15.34 3.82
C GLN A 57 17.02 15.33 3.01
N LYS A 58 17.24 14.34 2.15
CA LYS A 58 18.48 14.22 1.36
C LYS A 58 18.58 15.21 0.19
N SER A 59 17.48 15.87 -0.15
CA SER A 59 17.38 16.80 -1.29
C SER A 59 17.43 18.28 -0.90
N ASN A 60 17.49 18.57 0.41
CA ASN A 60 17.73 19.91 0.99
C ASN A 60 19.18 20.00 1.46
#